data_AF-A0A1F9V4G2-F1
#
_entry.id   AF-A0A1F9V4G2-F1
#
_cell.length_a   1.000
_cell.length_b   1.000
_cell.length_c   1.000
_cell.angle_alpha   90.00
_cell.angle_beta   90.00
_cell.angle_gamma   90.00
#
_symmetry.space_group_name_H-M   'P 1'
#
loop_
_entity.id
_entity.type
_entity.pdbx_description
1 polymer ?
#
loop_
_entity_poly.entity_id
_entity_poly.type
_entity_poly.pdbx_seq_one_letter_code
_entity_poly.pdbx_strand_id
1 'polypeptide(L)' 'LMAYADLTIAESFVIRGLRVLVKKDAEAPFVVFPATLSKSADNSRWFDVAHPTTAEARKAATDAVLTAYAAAKAAAA' A
#
# COMPACT_ATOMS: atom_id res chain seq x y z
N LEU A 1 0.82 -1.58 -12.06
CA LEU A 1 0.97 -2.28 -10.77
C LEU A 1 2.32 -2.96 -10.79
N MET A 2 3.16 -2.76 -9.77
CA MET A 2 4.51 -3.34 -9.72
C MET A 2 4.59 -4.50 -8.74
N ALA A 3 4.03 -4.33 -7.53
CA ALA A 3 4.07 -5.36 -6.49
C ALA A 3 2.86 -5.29 -5.56
N TYR A 4 2.59 -6.40 -4.89
CA TYR A 4 1.73 -6.47 -3.71
C TYR A 4 2.61 -6.52 -2.45
N ALA A 5 2.15 -5.89 -1.37
CA ALA A 5 2.82 -5.86 -0.09
C ALA A 5 1.83 -6.07 1.05
N ASP A 6 2.31 -6.70 2.11
CA ASP A 6 1.60 -6.84 3.38
C ASP A 6 2.40 -6.11 4.46
N LEU A 7 1.72 -5.28 5.24
CA LEU A 7 2.33 -4.48 6.30
C LEU A 7 1.97 -5.07 7.65
N THR A 8 2.97 -5.39 8.46
CA THR A 8 2.79 -5.84 9.85
C THR A 8 3.14 -4.71 10.81
N ILE A 9 2.21 -4.39 11.71
CA ILE A 9 2.36 -3.36 12.74
C ILE A 9 2.55 -4.05 14.09
N ALA A 10 3.64 -3.71 14.78
CA ALA A 10 3.99 -4.19 16.12
C ALA A 10 3.91 -5.73 16.26
N GLU A 11 4.24 -6.46 15.18
CA GLU A 11 4.18 -7.93 15.09
C GLU A 11 2.81 -8.55 15.44
N SER A 12 1.77 -7.73 15.54
CA SER A 12 0.48 -8.11 16.12
C SER A 12 -0.70 -7.83 15.18
N PHE A 13 -0.51 -6.98 14.17
CA PHE A 13 -1.58 -6.59 13.25
C PHE A 13 -1.08 -6.57 11.81
N VAL A 14 -1.72 -7.34 10.93
CA VAL A 14 -1.33 -7.43 9.50
C VAL A 14 -2.38 -6.76 8.63
N ILE A 15 -1.96 -5.77 7.86
CA ILE A 15 -2.74 -5.14 6.80
C ILE A 15 -2.30 -5.77 5.49
N ARG A 16 -3.22 -6.50 4.86
CA ARG A 16 -2.95 -7.16 3.58
C ARG A 16 -3.40 -6.32 2.38
N GLY A 17 -2.76 -6.56 1.25
CA GLY A 17 -3.22 -6.01 -0.04
C GLY A 17 -2.84 -4.56 -0.28
N LEU A 18 -1.73 -4.10 0.30
CA LEU A 18 -1.10 -2.86 -0.14
C LEU A 18 -0.55 -3.08 -1.55
N ARG A 19 -0.59 -2.03 -2.38
CA ARG A 19 -0.17 -2.07 -3.77
C ARG A 19 0.92 -1.04 -4.02
N VAL A 20 2.02 -1.47 -4.62
CA VAL A 20 3.08 -0.57 -5.11
C VAL A 20 2.79 -0.26 -6.57
N LEU A 21 2.56 1.02 -6.85
CA LEU A 21 2.26 1.54 -8.18
C LEU A 21 3.33 2.53 -8.61
N VAL A 22 3.49 2.68 -9.92
CA VAL A 22 4.33 3.72 -10.55
C VAL A 22 3.41 4.47 -11.50
N LYS A 23 3.40 5.80 -11.45
CA LYS A 23 2.66 6.60 -12.45
C LYS A 23 3.48 6.60 -13.74
N LYS A 24 2.81 6.62 -14.89
CA LYS A 24 3.50 6.67 -16.20
C LYS A 24 4.49 7.84 -16.32
N ASP A 25 4.18 8.96 -15.67
CA ASP A 25 5.00 10.18 -15.70
C ASP A 25 5.78 10.44 -14.40
N ALA A 26 5.79 9.51 -13.44
CA ALA A 26 6.55 9.68 -12.20
C ALA A 26 7.57 8.56 -12.04
N GLU A 27 8.81 8.95 -11.77
CA GLU A 27 9.92 8.03 -11.57
C GLU A 27 9.84 7.30 -10.22
N ALA A 28 9.15 7.90 -9.25
CA ALA A 28 9.02 7.36 -7.91
C ALA A 28 7.80 6.40 -7.77
N PRO A 29 8.01 5.16 -7.29
CA PRO A 29 6.91 4.30 -6.87
C PRO A 29 6.17 4.89 -5.65
N PHE A 30 4.87 4.64 -5.58
CA PHE A 30 4.02 5.04 -4.46
C PHE A 30 3.16 3.87 -3.97
N VAL A 31 2.77 3.94 -2.70
CA VAL A 31 2.00 2.91 -2.01
C VAL A 31 0.53 3.29 -1.98
N VAL A 32 -0.33 2.35 -2.35
CA VAL A 32 -1.79 2.45 -2.25
C VAL A 32 -2.28 1.43 -1.22
N PHE A 33 -3.05 1.93 -0.26
CA PHE A 33 -3.64 1.13 0.80
C PHE A 33 -4.78 0.24 0.28
N PRO A 34 -5.16 -0.82 1.02
CA PRO A 34 -6.24 -1.70 0.62
C PRO A 34 -7.58 -0.96 0.63
N ALA A 35 -8.32 -1.10 -0.47
CA ALA A 35 -9.66 -0.54 -0.63
C ALA A 35 -10.63 -1.65 -1.02
N THR A 36 -11.86 -1.58 -0.51
CA THR A 36 -12.95 -2.49 -0.84
C THR A 36 -14.08 -1.74 -1.53
N LEU A 37 -14.73 -2.42 -2.46
CA LEU A 37 -15.94 -1.91 -3.08
C LEU A 37 -17.12 -2.14 -2.11
N SER A 38 -17.94 -1.11 -1.92
CA SER A 38 -19.24 -1.25 -1.26
C SER A 38 -20.06 -2.33 -1.96
N LYS A 39 -20.66 -3.23 -1.17
CA LYS A 39 -21.55 -4.29 -1.65
C LYS A 39 -22.99 -3.79 -1.92
N SER A 40 -23.24 -2.50 -1.76
CA SER A 40 -24.59 -1.95 -1.97
C SER A 40 -24.86 -1.79 -3.47
N ALA A 41 -25.97 -2.38 -3.94
CA ALA A 41 -26.36 -2.47 -5.35
C ALA A 41 -26.50 -1.10 -6.04
N ASP A 42 -26.76 -0.04 -5.27
CA ASP A 42 -27.09 1.30 -5.78
C ASP A 42 -25.92 2.30 -5.70
N ASN A 43 -24.78 1.92 -5.09
CA ASN A 43 -23.62 2.82 -4.95
C ASN A 43 -22.31 2.03 -4.84
N SER A 44 -21.72 1.74 -5.99
CA SER A 44 -20.37 1.16 -6.15
C SER A 44 -19.28 2.17 -5.80
N ARG A 45 -19.16 2.52 -4.51
CA ARG A 45 -18.09 3.38 -3.99
C ARG A 45 -16.96 2.55 -3.42
N TRP A 46 -15.73 2.99 -3.63
CA TRP A 46 -14.54 2.41 -3.02
C TRP A 46 -14.28 3.06 -1.67
N PHE A 47 -13.99 2.23 -0.67
CA PHE A 47 -13.63 2.65 0.68
C PHE A 47 -12.28 2.06 1.05
N ASP A 48 -11.40 2.91 1.57
CA ASP A 48 -10.13 2.44 2.14
C ASP A 48 -10.43 1.64 3.41
N VAL A 49 -10.00 0.38 3.42
CA VAL A 49 -10.17 -0.53 4.58
C VAL A 49 -9.26 -0.12 5.72
N ALA A 50 -8.06 0.32 5.39
CA ALA A 50 -7.08 0.81 6.35
C ALA A 50 -6.37 2.01 5.75
N HIS A 51 -6.37 3.13 6.46
CA HIS A 51 -5.61 4.31 6.07
C HIS A 51 -4.94 4.91 7.31
N PRO A 52 -3.69 5.41 7.19
CA PRO A 52 -3.05 6.13 8.26
C PRO A 52 -3.77 7.46 8.50
N THR A 53 -4.07 7.75 9.76
CA THR A 53 -4.75 8.99 10.17
C THR A 53 -3.78 10.16 10.35
N THR A 54 -2.50 9.88 10.61
CA THR A 54 -1.45 10.90 10.77
C THR A 54 -0.43 10.88 9.64
N ALA A 55 0.21 12.02 9.39
CA ALA A 55 1.27 12.14 8.37
C ALA A 55 2.50 11.29 8.72
N GLU A 56 2.84 11.19 9.99
CA GLU A 56 3.95 10.37 10.50
C GLU A 56 3.72 8.89 10.23
N ALA A 57 2.53 8.37 10.57
CA ALA A 57 2.17 6.98 10.30
C ALA A 57 2.16 6.69 8.79
N ARG A 58 1.68 7.63 7.97
CA ARG A 58 1.71 7.51 6.51
C ARG A 58 3.12 7.40 5.98
N LYS A 59 4.03 8.27 6.45
CA LYS A 59 5.43 8.25 6.05
C LYS A 59 6.10 6.95 6.48
N ALA A 60 5.97 6.56 7.75
CA ALA A 60 6.56 5.32 8.28
C ALA A 60 6.09 4.07 7.51
N ALA A 61 4.79 3.96 7.22
CA ALA A 61 4.25 2.84 6.45
C ALA A 61 4.74 2.84 5.00
N THR A 62 4.78 4.02 4.36
CA THR A 62 5.22 4.15 2.96
C THR A 62 6.71 3.83 2.82
N ASP A 63 7.54 4.39 3.69
CA ASP A 63 8.99 4.19 3.69
C ASP A 63 9.32 2.71 3.92
N ALA A 64 8.69 2.05 4.91
CA ALA A 64 8.90 0.63 5.18
C ALA A 64 8.58 -0.26 3.96
N VAL A 65 7.44 0.00 3.30
CA VAL A 65 7.03 -0.76 2.10
C VAL A 65 7.96 -0.50 0.91
N LEU A 66 8.36 0.75 0.69
CA LEU A 66 9.25 1.11 -0.42
C LEU A 66 10.67 0.56 -0.22
N THR A 67 11.20 0.59 1.00
CA THR A 67 12.49 -0.03 1.34
C THR A 67 12.45 -1.54 1.07
N ALA A 68 11.40 -2.23 1.54
CA ALA A 68 11.24 -3.66 1.27
C ALA A 68 11.11 -3.97 -0.22
N TYR A 69 10.37 -3.15 -0.97
CA TYR A 69 10.24 -3.27 -2.42
C TYR A 69 11.58 -3.08 -3.14
N ALA A 70 12.38 -2.08 -2.75
CA ALA A 70 13.70 -1.86 -3.33
C ALA A 70 14.66 -3.03 -3.07
N ALA A 71 14.66 -3.56 -1.85
CA ALA A 71 15.46 -4.74 -1.49
C ALA A 71 15.04 -5.98 -2.30
N ALA A 72 13.74 -6.24 -2.42
CA ALA A 72 13.22 -7.35 -3.20
C ALA A 72 13.54 -7.21 -4.70
N LYS A 73 13.44 -5.98 -5.24
CA LYS A 73 13.80 -5.68 -6.63
C LYS A 73 15.28 -5.91 -6.89
N ALA A 74 16.15 -5.51 -5.96
CA ALA A 74 17.59 -5.73 -6.07
C ALA A 74 17.97 -7.23 -5.97
N ALA A 75 17.28 -8.00 -5.13
CA ALA A 75 17.50 -9.45 -5.02
C ALA A 75 16.99 -10.24 -6.24
N ALA A 76 16.06 -9.66 -7.00
CA ALA A 76 15.51 -10.27 -8.22
C ALA A 76 16.23 -9.86 -9.51
N ALA A 77 17.25 -8.98 -9.42
CA ALA A 77 18.08 -8.52 -10.54
C ALA A 77 19.42 -9.27 -10.57
#